data_AF-A0A2A5F066-F1
#
_entry.id   AF-A0A2A5F066-F1
#
_cell.length_a   1.000
_cell.length_b   1.000
_cell.length_c   1.000
_cell.angle_alpha   90.00
_cell.angle_beta   90.00
_cell.angle_gamma   90.00
#
_symmetry.space_group_name_H-M   'P 1'
#
loop_
_entity.id
_entity.type
_entity.pdbx_description
1 polymer ?
#
loop_
_entity_poly.entity_id
_entity_poly.type
_entity_poly.pdbx_seq_one_letter_code
_entity_poly.pdbx_strand_id
1 'polypeptide(L)'
;MDFIIWVFTNIGMGFVNLFYVIFNPSAWLDWSDKTAMVRFIYYGASKELFFVIFDIFLVMTVVGAFYRKFLWAVVRGFEAFANTVGRFFAWASLFMVLQQIMIVFLQRIFKVAEISISPFGYAFTRDLSWYGEELKFYNALIVCLAASYTFVQGGHVRVDLFYAGMRHRAKRVVDMFGSLFFIIPFMTIIWMFGWFFMWRHLVTPKVSVADSLELLERKARLLKWNVETIGFSPNGFDAYFLFKILLISFAGMMFIQGLTFFWRSMLEFIEGEASAGKYQQLDESNDETAEIAAAAH
;
A
#
# COMPACT_ATOMS: atom_id res chain seq x y z
N MET A 1 7.02 -10.57 -32.90
CA MET A 1 6.03 -9.61 -33.41
C MET A 1 4.79 -9.62 -32.51
N ASP A 2 4.31 -10.80 -32.13
CA ASP A 2 3.11 -11.02 -31.31
C ASP A 2 3.12 -10.32 -29.95
N PHE A 3 4.25 -10.34 -29.22
CA PHE A 3 4.36 -9.63 -27.93
C PHE A 3 4.17 -8.11 -28.08
N ILE A 4 4.75 -7.52 -29.12
CA ILE A 4 4.66 -6.07 -29.36
C ILE A 4 3.21 -5.70 -29.69
N ILE A 5 2.58 -6.46 -30.59
CA ILE A 5 1.15 -6.27 -30.92
C ILE A 5 0.29 -6.42 -29.67
N TRP A 6 0.57 -7.43 -28.83
CA TRP A 6 -0.14 -7.65 -27.57
C TRP A 6 -0.02 -6.44 -26.64
N VAL A 7 1.19 -5.91 -26.41
CA VAL A 7 1.40 -4.73 -25.55
C VAL A 7 0.62 -3.53 -26.07
N PHE A 8 0.77 -3.16 -27.35
CA PHE A 8 0.07 -2.01 -27.91
C PHE A 8 -1.44 -2.18 -27.93
N THR A 9 -1.94 -3.40 -28.16
CA THR A 9 -3.38 -3.69 -28.06
C THR A 9 -3.89 -3.45 -26.66
N ASN A 10 -3.18 -3.91 -25.63
CA ASN A 10 -3.63 -3.73 -24.25
C ASN A 10 -3.50 -2.29 -23.77
N ILE A 11 -2.50 -1.52 -24.24
CA ILE A 11 -2.42 -0.06 -24.03
C ILE A 11 -3.64 0.63 -24.66
N GLY A 12 -3.98 0.32 -25.92
CA GLY A 12 -5.19 0.89 -26.54
C GLY A 12 -6.46 0.54 -25.77
N MET A 13 -6.57 -0.71 -25.31
CA MET A 13 -7.71 -1.15 -24.50
C MET A 13 -7.72 -0.59 -23.08
N GLY A 14 -6.57 -0.27 -22.49
CA GLY A 14 -6.48 0.32 -21.15
C GLY A 14 -7.15 1.69 -21.11
N PHE A 15 -6.92 2.54 -22.12
CA PHE A 15 -7.67 3.80 -22.28
C PHE A 15 -9.18 3.57 -22.39
N VAL A 16 -9.62 2.61 -23.22
CA VAL A 16 -11.05 2.30 -23.38
C VAL A 16 -11.65 1.84 -22.06
N ASN A 17 -10.96 0.95 -21.35
CA ASN A 17 -11.38 0.43 -20.05
C ASN A 17 -11.45 1.54 -18.99
N LEU A 18 -10.50 2.48 -18.99
CA LEU A 18 -10.52 3.64 -18.10
C LEU A 18 -11.80 4.47 -18.30
N PHE A 19 -12.13 4.81 -19.54
CA PHE A 19 -13.37 5.52 -19.84
C PHE A 19 -14.61 4.70 -19.46
N TYR A 20 -14.62 3.41 -19.78
CA TYR A 20 -15.74 2.53 -19.43
C TYR A 20 -16.02 2.51 -17.92
N VAL A 21 -14.98 2.35 -17.11
CA VAL A 21 -15.07 2.27 -15.63
C VAL A 21 -15.57 3.59 -15.03
N ILE A 22 -15.12 4.73 -15.56
CA ILE A 22 -15.55 6.07 -15.11
C ILE A 22 -17.02 6.32 -15.43
N PHE A 23 -17.47 5.96 -16.63
CA PHE A 23 -18.84 6.23 -17.07
C PHE A 23 -19.87 5.16 -16.66
N ASN A 24 -19.41 3.99 -16.18
CA ASN A 24 -20.29 2.90 -15.73
C ASN A 24 -19.96 2.43 -14.31
N PRO A 25 -20.07 3.31 -13.29
CA PRO A 25 -19.73 2.96 -11.91
C PRO A 25 -20.59 1.83 -11.34
N SER A 26 -21.87 1.78 -11.70
CA SER A 26 -22.80 0.73 -11.23
C SER A 26 -22.39 -0.68 -11.68
N ALA A 27 -21.66 -0.81 -12.79
CA ALA A 27 -21.25 -2.11 -13.32
C ALA A 27 -20.25 -2.86 -12.41
N TRP A 28 -19.61 -2.17 -11.47
CA TRP A 28 -18.57 -2.71 -10.59
C TRP A 28 -18.65 -2.23 -9.13
N LEU A 29 -19.32 -1.12 -8.83
CA LEU A 29 -19.51 -0.61 -7.47
C LEU A 29 -20.81 -1.03 -6.81
N ASP A 30 -21.81 -1.50 -7.57
CA ASP A 30 -23.07 -1.96 -6.98
C ASP A 30 -22.92 -3.36 -6.35
N TRP A 31 -22.42 -3.42 -5.11
CA TRP A 31 -22.21 -4.68 -4.40
C TRP A 31 -23.50 -5.32 -3.87
N SER A 32 -24.67 -4.71 -4.12
CA SER A 32 -25.94 -5.40 -3.95
C SER A 32 -26.14 -6.47 -5.04
N ASP A 33 -25.60 -6.23 -6.24
CA ASP A 33 -25.48 -7.23 -7.29
C ASP A 33 -24.21 -8.07 -7.09
N LYS A 34 -24.41 -9.36 -6.85
CA LYS A 34 -23.31 -10.33 -6.69
C LYS A 34 -22.46 -10.44 -7.96
N THR A 35 -23.02 -10.15 -9.13
CA THR A 35 -22.29 -10.17 -10.41
C THR A 35 -21.32 -9.00 -10.49
N ALA A 36 -21.77 -7.79 -10.16
CA ALA A 36 -20.90 -6.61 -10.05
C ALA A 36 -19.81 -6.81 -8.98
N MET A 37 -20.15 -7.40 -7.83
CA MET A 37 -19.17 -7.73 -6.80
C MET A 37 -18.10 -8.73 -7.30
N VAL A 38 -18.50 -9.79 -8.02
CA VAL A 38 -17.54 -10.73 -8.63
C VAL A 38 -16.64 -10.04 -9.65
N ARG A 39 -17.20 -9.17 -10.49
CA ARG A 39 -16.42 -8.39 -11.46
C ARG A 39 -15.41 -7.50 -10.76
N PHE A 40 -15.78 -6.86 -9.65
CA PHE A 40 -14.86 -6.09 -8.82
C PHE A 40 -13.69 -6.94 -8.33
N ILE A 41 -13.98 -8.13 -7.80
CA ILE A 41 -12.95 -9.07 -7.31
C ILE A 41 -12.02 -9.49 -8.45
N TYR A 42 -12.56 -9.83 -9.62
CA TYR A 42 -11.75 -10.24 -10.76
C TYR A 42 -10.88 -9.09 -11.29
N TYR A 43 -11.50 -7.95 -11.60
CA TYR A 43 -10.80 -6.83 -12.22
C TYR A 43 -9.79 -6.16 -11.28
N GLY A 44 -10.01 -6.22 -9.96
CA GLY A 44 -9.10 -5.65 -8.97
C GLY A 44 -7.67 -6.22 -8.96
N ALA A 45 -7.43 -7.38 -9.58
CA ALA A 45 -6.09 -7.94 -9.79
C ALA A 45 -5.93 -8.52 -11.22
N SER A 46 -6.50 -7.82 -12.19
CA SER A 46 -6.51 -8.22 -13.59
C SER A 46 -5.42 -7.52 -14.42
N LYS A 47 -5.15 -8.05 -15.61
CA LYS A 47 -4.27 -7.40 -16.59
C LYS A 47 -4.88 -6.07 -17.06
N GLU A 48 -6.20 -5.98 -17.14
CA GLU A 48 -6.92 -4.80 -17.59
C GLU A 48 -6.66 -3.62 -16.64
N LEU A 49 -6.73 -3.86 -15.33
CA LEU A 49 -6.39 -2.85 -14.33
C LEU A 49 -4.91 -2.44 -14.42
N PHE A 50 -4.01 -3.40 -14.61
CA PHE A 50 -2.59 -3.10 -14.79
C PHE A 50 -2.35 -2.14 -15.96
N PHE A 51 -2.94 -2.41 -17.13
CA PHE A 51 -2.80 -1.54 -18.29
C PHE A 51 -3.47 -0.18 -18.11
N VAL A 52 -4.62 -0.10 -17.42
CA VAL A 52 -5.22 1.20 -17.06
C VAL A 52 -4.26 2.04 -16.22
N ILE A 53 -3.66 1.45 -15.19
CA ILE A 53 -2.68 2.15 -14.32
C ILE A 53 -1.42 2.51 -15.11
N PHE A 54 -0.96 1.61 -15.98
CA PHE A 54 0.20 1.84 -16.85
C PHE A 54 -0.04 2.98 -17.84
N ASP A 55 -1.22 3.06 -18.45
CA ASP A 55 -1.60 4.14 -19.36
C ASP A 55 -1.67 5.48 -18.63
N ILE A 56 -2.25 5.49 -17.43
CA ILE A 56 -2.25 6.67 -16.54
C ILE A 56 -0.81 7.10 -16.23
N PHE A 57 0.07 6.16 -15.92
CA PHE A 57 1.50 6.44 -15.71
C PHE A 57 2.17 7.00 -16.96
N LEU A 58 1.92 6.43 -18.14
CA LEU A 58 2.47 6.93 -19.41
C LEU A 58 1.99 8.36 -19.71
N VAL A 59 0.69 8.62 -19.59
CA VAL A 59 0.12 9.96 -19.82
C VAL A 59 0.72 10.98 -18.85
N MET A 60 0.78 10.67 -17.55
CA MET A 60 1.38 11.58 -16.58
C MET A 60 2.86 11.83 -16.85
N THR A 61 3.61 10.81 -17.27
CA THR A 61 5.03 10.93 -17.61
C THR A 61 5.23 11.81 -18.85
N VAL A 62 4.45 11.60 -19.91
CA VAL A 62 4.51 12.40 -21.14
C VAL A 62 4.09 13.85 -20.87
N VAL A 63 2.92 14.07 -20.26
CA VAL A 63 2.44 15.41 -19.90
C VAL A 63 3.43 16.10 -18.98
N GLY A 64 3.98 15.38 -18.00
CA GLY A 64 4.94 15.90 -17.04
C GLY A 64 6.30 16.27 -17.65
N ALA A 65 6.73 15.60 -18.71
CA ALA A 65 7.93 15.95 -19.47
C ALA A 65 7.80 17.33 -20.14
N PHE A 66 6.61 17.67 -20.65
CA PHE A 66 6.32 18.97 -21.24
C PHE A 66 5.95 20.03 -20.20
N TYR A 67 5.19 19.65 -19.16
CA TYR A 67 4.66 20.51 -18.11
C TYR A 67 5.23 20.14 -16.74
N ARG A 68 6.49 20.52 -16.49
CA ARG A 68 7.23 20.17 -15.26
C ARG A 68 6.52 20.62 -13.97
N LYS A 69 5.87 21.79 -13.99
CA LYS A 69 5.11 22.31 -12.83
C LYS A 69 3.98 21.37 -12.42
N PHE A 70 3.30 20.74 -13.39
CA PHE A 70 2.26 19.76 -13.14
C PHE A 70 2.85 18.51 -12.48
N LEU A 71 3.95 17.97 -13.02
CA LEU A 71 4.57 16.77 -12.47
C LEU A 71 5.14 16.98 -11.06
N TRP A 72 5.74 18.15 -10.78
CA TRP A 72 6.12 18.53 -9.42
C TRP A 72 4.92 18.62 -8.47
N ALA A 73 3.76 19.07 -8.94
CA ALA A 73 2.54 19.09 -8.13
C ALA A 73 2.06 17.67 -7.82
N VAL A 74 2.11 16.75 -8.79
CA VAL A 74 1.77 15.33 -8.60
C VAL A 74 2.71 14.68 -7.58
N VAL A 75 4.02 14.85 -7.74
CA VAL A 75 5.03 14.30 -6.81
C VAL A 75 4.78 14.81 -5.39
N ARG A 76 4.59 16.13 -5.22
CA ARG A 76 4.29 16.71 -3.91
C ARG A 76 2.98 16.19 -3.32
N GLY A 77 1.97 15.96 -4.14
CA GLY A 77 0.69 15.39 -3.71
C GLY A 77 0.85 13.99 -3.13
N PHE A 78 1.58 13.12 -3.84
CA PHE A 78 1.80 11.75 -3.38
C PHE A 78 2.74 11.66 -2.17
N GLU A 79 3.78 12.49 -2.11
CA GLU A 79 4.66 12.55 -0.93
C GLU A 79 3.93 13.13 0.29
N ALA A 80 3.10 14.16 0.10
CA ALA A 80 2.27 14.69 1.18
C ALA A 80 1.27 13.65 1.68
N PHE A 81 0.68 12.85 0.78
CA PHE A 81 -0.16 11.72 1.15
C PHE A 81 0.62 10.69 1.98
N ALA A 82 1.79 10.25 1.51
CA ALA A 82 2.64 9.31 2.24
C ALA A 82 3.05 9.84 3.62
N ASN A 83 3.45 11.12 3.69
CA ASN A 83 3.81 11.78 4.95
C ASN A 83 2.62 11.90 5.91
N THR A 84 1.44 12.25 5.40
CA THR A 84 0.23 12.37 6.24
C THR A 84 -0.18 11.02 6.80
N VAL A 85 -0.22 9.98 5.96
CA VAL A 85 -0.57 8.61 6.39
C VAL A 85 0.46 8.08 7.38
N GLY A 86 1.76 8.22 7.09
CA GLY A 86 2.82 7.75 7.99
C GLY A 86 2.80 8.44 9.35
N ARG A 87 2.67 9.77 9.40
CA ARG A 87 2.58 10.52 10.65
C ARG A 87 1.32 10.18 11.45
N PHE A 88 0.19 9.95 10.77
CA PHE A 88 -1.04 9.52 11.42
C PHE A 88 -0.89 8.13 12.07
N PHE A 89 -0.36 7.14 11.33
CA PHE A 89 -0.19 5.79 11.85
C PHE A 89 1.03 5.62 12.77
N ALA A 90 1.96 6.59 12.82
CA ALA A 90 3.01 6.61 13.84
C ALA A 90 2.45 6.64 15.27
N TRP A 91 1.27 7.23 15.48
CA TRP A 91 0.57 7.19 16.79
C TRP A 91 0.18 5.78 17.23
N ALA A 92 0.05 4.82 16.31
CA ALA A 92 -0.19 3.42 16.68
C ALA A 92 0.95 2.85 17.53
N SER A 93 2.18 3.37 17.40
CA SER A 93 3.31 2.98 18.26
C SER A 93 3.10 3.39 19.71
N LEU A 94 2.57 4.60 19.94
CA LEU A 94 2.23 5.09 21.27
C LEU A 94 1.13 4.22 21.89
N PHE A 95 0.05 3.95 21.15
CA PHE A 95 -1.01 3.07 21.62
C PHE A 95 -0.51 1.65 21.94
N MET A 96 0.34 1.09 21.08
CA MET A 96 0.97 -0.21 21.29
C MET A 96 1.77 -0.26 22.59
N VAL A 97 2.59 0.76 22.88
CA VAL A 97 3.39 0.82 24.12
C VAL A 97 2.50 0.98 25.35
N LEU A 98 1.52 1.89 25.31
CA LEU A 98 0.58 2.10 26.42
C LEU A 98 -0.23 0.83 26.72
N GLN A 99 -0.72 0.16 25.69
CA GLN A 99 -1.44 -1.11 25.83
C GLN A 99 -0.53 -2.22 26.36
N GLN A 100 0.71 -2.33 25.88
CA GLN A 100 1.69 -3.30 26.39
C GLN A 100 1.98 -3.08 27.88
N ILE A 101 2.13 -1.83 28.32
CA ILE A 101 2.30 -1.50 29.75
C ILE A 101 1.05 -1.92 30.52
N MET A 102 -0.14 -1.54 30.07
CA MET A 102 -1.40 -1.91 30.71
C MET A 102 -1.54 -3.43 30.88
N ILE A 103 -1.26 -4.21 29.83
CA ILE A 103 -1.29 -5.68 29.86
C ILE A 103 -0.33 -6.22 30.94
N VAL A 104 0.90 -5.73 30.99
CA VAL A 104 1.90 -6.19 31.98
C VAL A 104 1.43 -5.90 33.40
N PHE A 105 0.90 -4.70 33.68
CA PHE A 105 0.39 -4.34 35.00
C PHE A 105 -0.80 -5.21 35.42
N LEU A 106 -1.80 -5.35 34.55
CA LEU A 106 -3.00 -6.13 34.85
C LEU A 106 -2.68 -7.62 35.07
N GLN A 107 -1.77 -8.19 34.26
CA GLN A 107 -1.40 -9.59 34.37
C GLN A 107 -0.50 -9.87 35.57
N ARG A 108 0.54 -9.05 35.77
CA ARG A 108 1.61 -9.35 36.73
C ARG A 108 1.32 -8.85 38.13
N ILE A 109 0.67 -7.70 38.27
CA ILE A 109 0.42 -7.07 39.59
C ILE A 109 -0.99 -7.42 40.06
N PHE A 110 -2.00 -7.16 39.24
CA PHE A 110 -3.40 -7.34 39.64
C PHE A 110 -3.95 -8.75 39.41
N LYS A 111 -3.22 -9.60 38.66
CA LYS A 111 -3.63 -10.96 38.28
C LYS A 111 -5.02 -11.02 37.63
N VAL A 112 -5.37 -9.97 36.88
CA VAL A 112 -6.62 -9.88 36.13
C VAL A 112 -6.44 -10.56 34.78
N ALA A 113 -7.41 -11.38 34.38
CA ALA A 113 -7.36 -12.16 33.15
C ALA A 113 -8.15 -11.54 31.98
N GLU A 114 -9.02 -10.57 32.26
CA GLU A 114 -9.89 -9.92 31.27
C GLU A 114 -10.03 -8.42 31.52
N ILE A 115 -10.23 -7.65 30.45
CA ILE A 115 -10.54 -6.22 30.54
C ILE A 115 -11.97 -6.02 30.05
N SER A 116 -12.78 -5.42 30.91
CA SER A 116 -14.13 -4.98 30.56
C SER A 116 -14.13 -3.46 30.45
N ILE A 117 -14.33 -2.96 29.23
CA ILE A 117 -14.52 -1.54 28.96
C ILE A 117 -16.00 -1.37 28.61
N SER A 118 -16.72 -0.49 29.31
CA SER A 118 -18.14 -0.24 29.04
C SER A 118 -18.37 1.19 28.51
N PRO A 119 -17.97 1.49 27.26
CA PRO A 119 -18.32 2.76 26.65
C PRO A 119 -19.81 2.76 26.28
N PHE A 120 -20.51 3.82 26.67
CA PHE A 120 -21.93 4.05 26.33
C PHE A 120 -22.92 2.96 26.77
N GLY A 121 -22.58 2.17 27.79
CA GLY A 121 -23.45 1.14 28.37
C GLY A 121 -23.37 -0.24 27.71
N TYR A 122 -22.52 -0.41 26.69
CA TYR A 122 -22.21 -1.71 26.12
C TYR A 122 -20.93 -2.26 26.76
N ALA A 123 -21.04 -3.36 27.50
CA ALA A 123 -19.87 -4.04 28.07
C ALA A 123 -19.09 -4.75 26.96
N PHE A 124 -17.93 -4.20 26.60
CA PHE A 124 -16.93 -4.85 25.76
C PHE A 124 -15.91 -5.54 26.67
N THR A 125 -16.13 -6.82 26.92
CA THR A 125 -15.24 -7.65 27.75
C THR A 125 -14.44 -8.58 26.86
N ARG A 126 -13.11 -8.51 26.97
CA ARG A 126 -12.18 -9.39 26.24
C ARG A 126 -11.06 -9.86 27.15
N ASP A 127 -10.59 -11.08 26.89
CA ASP A 127 -9.43 -11.65 27.57
C ASP A 127 -8.17 -10.82 27.33
N LEU A 128 -7.24 -10.84 28.27
CA LEU A 128 -5.96 -10.14 28.13
C LEU A 128 -5.12 -10.66 26.95
N SER A 129 -5.32 -11.92 26.56
CA SER A 129 -4.71 -12.53 25.37
C SER A 129 -5.17 -11.85 24.07
N TRP A 130 -6.43 -11.42 23.98
CA TRP A 130 -6.98 -10.69 22.83
C TRP A 130 -6.21 -9.38 22.62
N TYR A 131 -6.04 -8.60 23.68
CA TYR A 131 -5.28 -7.35 23.65
C TYR A 131 -3.79 -7.58 23.37
N GLY A 132 -3.24 -8.72 23.80
CA GLY A 132 -1.87 -9.11 23.48
C GLY A 132 -1.67 -9.46 22.00
N GLU A 133 -2.66 -10.09 21.38
CA GLU A 133 -2.64 -10.35 19.93
C GLU A 133 -2.88 -9.07 19.10
N GLU A 134 -3.71 -8.14 19.59
CA GLU A 134 -3.93 -6.83 18.97
C GLU A 134 -2.63 -6.01 18.86
N LEU A 135 -1.65 -6.19 19.76
CA LEU A 135 -0.34 -5.54 19.62
C LEU A 135 0.34 -5.86 18.29
N LYS A 136 0.14 -7.07 17.75
CA LYS A 136 0.64 -7.45 16.42
C LYS A 136 -0.07 -6.67 15.32
N PHE A 137 -1.33 -6.31 15.53
CA PHE A 137 -2.10 -5.48 14.61
C PHE A 137 -1.56 -4.04 14.59
N TYR A 138 -1.28 -3.44 15.74
CA TYR A 138 -0.61 -2.13 15.78
C TYR A 138 0.76 -2.14 15.12
N ASN A 139 1.55 -3.20 15.35
CA ASN A 139 2.83 -3.35 14.67
C ASN A 139 2.65 -3.45 13.13
N ALA A 140 1.69 -4.26 12.67
CA ALA A 140 1.39 -4.38 11.24
C ALA A 140 0.89 -3.05 10.64
N LEU A 141 0.10 -2.26 11.36
CA LEU A 141 -0.31 -0.93 10.94
C LEU A 141 0.89 -0.02 10.68
N ILE A 142 1.84 0.03 11.61
CA ILE A 142 3.05 0.86 11.48
C ILE A 142 3.87 0.39 10.27
N VAL A 143 4.17 -0.90 10.17
CA VAL A 143 5.01 -1.43 9.09
C VAL A 143 4.35 -1.26 7.73
N CYS A 144 3.07 -1.61 7.60
CA CYS A 144 2.36 -1.57 6.33
C CYS A 144 2.04 -0.14 5.88
N LEU A 145 1.75 0.77 6.82
CA LEU A 145 1.26 2.11 6.50
C LEU A 145 2.31 3.21 6.60
N ALA A 146 3.42 3.00 7.30
CA ALA A 146 4.53 3.95 7.38
C ALA A 146 5.71 3.61 6.45
N ALA A 147 5.70 2.48 5.73
CA ALA A 147 6.80 2.13 4.83
C ALA A 147 7.07 3.17 3.73
N SER A 148 6.00 3.68 3.08
CA SER A 148 6.14 4.74 2.07
C SER A 148 6.62 6.06 2.69
N TYR A 149 6.20 6.36 3.93
CA TYR A 149 6.70 7.49 4.69
C TYR A 149 8.20 7.38 4.95
N THR A 150 8.67 6.26 5.50
CA THR A 150 10.11 6.02 5.73
C THR A 150 10.91 6.14 4.43
N PHE A 151 10.34 5.72 3.30
CA PHE A 151 10.96 5.92 1.99
C PHE A 151 11.12 7.40 1.63
N VAL A 152 10.06 8.22 1.78
CA VAL A 152 10.09 9.68 1.53
C VAL A 152 11.10 10.39 2.44
N GLN A 153 11.17 9.95 3.70
CA GLN A 153 12.09 10.49 4.70
C GLN A 153 13.55 10.06 4.48
N GLY A 154 13.82 9.14 3.54
CA GLY A 154 15.17 8.64 3.31
C GLY A 154 15.70 7.71 4.41
N GLY A 155 14.84 7.24 5.33
CA GLY A 155 15.20 6.31 6.40
C GLY A 155 15.36 4.85 5.95
N HIS A 156 15.41 4.60 4.64
CA HIS A 156 15.72 3.28 4.10
C HIS A 156 17.23 3.14 3.95
N VAL A 157 17.76 1.97 4.28
CA VAL A 157 19.19 1.69 4.08
C VAL A 157 19.48 1.66 2.58
N ARG A 158 20.17 2.68 2.09
CA ARG A 158 20.74 2.70 0.74
C ARG A 158 22.10 2.03 0.80
N VAL A 159 22.43 1.23 -0.21
CA VAL A 159 23.77 0.65 -0.32
C VAL A 159 24.68 1.73 -0.92
N ASP A 160 25.06 2.70 -0.09
CA ASP A 160 25.74 3.93 -0.52
C ASP A 160 27.18 3.70 -1.05
N LEU A 161 27.72 2.48 -0.91
CA LEU A 161 29.00 2.06 -1.49
C LEU A 161 29.05 2.25 -3.03
N PHE A 162 27.93 2.02 -3.73
CA PHE A 162 27.86 2.24 -5.17
C PHE A 162 27.56 3.70 -5.52
N TYR A 163 26.96 4.46 -4.61
CA TYR A 163 26.50 5.83 -4.85
C TYR A 163 27.58 6.90 -4.61
N ALA A 164 28.54 6.65 -3.72
CA ALA A 164 29.54 7.65 -3.32
C ALA A 164 30.36 8.24 -4.49
N GLY A 165 30.64 7.45 -5.53
CA GLY A 165 31.41 7.89 -6.71
C GLY A 165 30.58 8.35 -7.92
N MET A 166 29.24 8.24 -7.89
CA MET A 166 28.41 8.49 -9.06
C MET A 166 28.05 9.97 -9.25
N ARG A 167 28.10 10.45 -10.49
CA ARG A 167 27.59 11.79 -10.88
C ARG A 167 26.07 11.87 -10.65
N HIS A 168 25.54 13.06 -10.36
CA HIS A 168 24.10 13.28 -10.11
C HIS A 168 23.19 12.62 -11.15
N ARG A 169 23.49 12.83 -12.44
CA ARG A 169 22.73 12.23 -13.54
C ARG A 169 22.76 10.69 -13.53
N ALA A 170 23.90 10.09 -13.20
CA ALA A 170 24.01 8.63 -13.12
C ALA A 170 23.17 8.08 -11.96
N LYS A 171 23.20 8.75 -10.79
CA LYS A 171 22.36 8.40 -9.64
C LYS A 171 20.87 8.40 -10.01
N ARG A 172 20.38 9.45 -10.68
CA ARG A 172 18.97 9.54 -11.08
C ARG A 172 18.54 8.49 -12.11
N VAL A 173 19.44 8.10 -13.01
CA VAL A 173 19.17 7.00 -13.95
C VAL A 173 19.06 5.67 -13.21
N VAL A 174 19.96 5.40 -12.25
CA VAL A 174 19.90 4.21 -11.40
C VAL A 174 18.62 4.20 -10.57
N ASP A 175 18.23 5.35 -9.99
CA ASP A 175 17.01 5.49 -9.20
C ASP A 175 15.74 5.21 -10.03
N MET A 176 15.67 5.76 -11.26
CA MET A 176 14.57 5.52 -12.20
C MET A 176 14.51 4.05 -12.64
N PHE A 177 15.67 3.42 -12.90
CA PHE A 177 15.74 2.01 -13.24
C PHE A 177 15.32 1.13 -12.05
N GLY A 178 15.79 1.49 -10.86
CA GLY A 178 15.45 0.85 -9.59
C GLY A 178 13.94 0.78 -9.36
N SER A 179 13.26 1.92 -9.52
CA SER A 179 11.81 1.96 -9.34
C SER A 179 11.06 1.21 -10.43
N LEU A 180 11.44 1.38 -11.70
CA LEU A 180 10.73 0.81 -12.84
C LEU A 180 10.86 -0.71 -12.96
N PHE A 181 12.03 -1.26 -12.63
CA PHE A 181 12.31 -2.69 -12.82
C PHE A 181 12.26 -3.52 -11.54
N PHE A 182 12.37 -2.91 -10.37
CA PHE A 182 12.32 -3.64 -9.10
C PHE A 182 11.10 -3.27 -8.26
N ILE A 183 10.93 -1.99 -7.89
CA ILE A 183 9.85 -1.60 -6.97
C ILE A 183 8.46 -1.82 -7.61
N ILE A 184 8.21 -1.23 -8.77
CA ILE A 184 6.91 -1.27 -9.45
C ILE A 184 6.51 -2.72 -9.78
N PRO A 185 7.36 -3.56 -10.40
CA PRO A 185 7.01 -4.94 -10.70
C PRO A 185 6.78 -5.79 -9.44
N PHE A 186 7.63 -5.64 -8.42
CA PHE A 186 7.49 -6.39 -7.18
C PHE A 186 6.20 -6.03 -6.43
N MET A 187 5.87 -4.74 -6.33
CA MET A 187 4.62 -4.30 -5.71
C MET A 187 3.39 -4.71 -6.52
N THR A 188 3.49 -4.75 -7.86
CA THR A 188 2.43 -5.30 -8.72
C THR A 188 2.16 -6.77 -8.40
N ILE A 189 3.21 -7.59 -8.26
CA ILE A 189 3.08 -9.01 -7.91
C ILE A 189 2.41 -9.15 -6.54
N ILE A 190 2.89 -8.42 -5.52
CA ILE A 190 2.29 -8.47 -4.17
C ILE A 190 0.81 -8.08 -4.24
N TRP A 191 0.45 -7.04 -4.98
CA TRP A 191 -0.94 -6.62 -5.17
C TRP A 191 -1.78 -7.74 -5.80
N MET A 192 -1.32 -8.31 -6.93
CA MET A 192 -2.08 -9.32 -7.66
C MET A 192 -2.38 -10.56 -6.82
N PHE A 193 -1.37 -11.11 -6.12
CA PHE A 193 -1.57 -12.26 -5.26
C PHE A 193 -2.29 -11.91 -3.96
N GLY A 194 -1.94 -10.77 -3.36
CA GLY A 194 -2.53 -10.29 -2.12
C GLY A 194 -4.02 -9.96 -2.25
N TRP A 195 -4.48 -9.51 -3.42
CA TRP A 195 -5.88 -9.14 -3.65
C TRP A 195 -6.80 -10.35 -3.57
N PHE A 196 -6.49 -11.41 -4.33
CA PHE A 196 -7.23 -12.67 -4.26
C PHE A 196 -7.05 -13.35 -2.91
N PHE A 197 -5.88 -13.20 -2.29
CA PHE A 197 -5.65 -13.67 -0.92
C PHE A 197 -6.53 -12.93 0.11
N MET A 198 -6.77 -11.64 -0.03
CA MET A 198 -7.70 -10.91 0.82
C MET A 198 -9.13 -11.41 0.59
N TRP A 199 -9.58 -11.41 -0.66
CA TRP A 199 -10.96 -11.73 -1.01
C TRP A 199 -11.38 -13.16 -0.65
N ARG A 200 -10.52 -14.16 -0.82
CA ARG A 200 -10.86 -15.56 -0.47
C ARG A 200 -11.17 -15.79 1.02
N HIS A 201 -10.87 -14.82 1.87
CA HIS A 201 -11.16 -14.85 3.30
C HIS A 201 -12.26 -13.86 3.72
N LEU A 202 -12.80 -13.09 2.76
CA LEU A 202 -13.96 -12.21 2.95
C LEU A 202 -15.23 -12.84 2.37
N VAL A 203 -15.08 -13.69 1.35
CA VAL A 203 -16.21 -14.28 0.62
C VAL A 203 -16.10 -15.79 0.45
N THR A 204 -17.26 -16.43 0.32
CA THR A 204 -17.42 -17.83 -0.08
C THR A 204 -18.32 -17.90 -1.31
N PRO A 205 -18.05 -18.77 -2.30
CA PRO A 205 -16.93 -19.71 -2.41
C PRO A 205 -15.56 -19.02 -2.59
N LYS A 206 -14.48 -19.71 -2.20
CA LYS A 206 -13.11 -19.15 -2.24
C LYS A 206 -12.73 -18.79 -3.68
N VAL A 207 -12.17 -17.60 -3.84
CA VAL A 207 -11.63 -17.09 -5.11
C VAL A 207 -10.14 -17.43 -5.23
N SER A 208 -9.70 -17.69 -6.46
CA SER A 208 -8.30 -17.99 -6.77
C SER A 208 -7.81 -17.12 -7.91
N VAL A 209 -6.51 -16.87 -7.96
CA VAL A 209 -5.83 -16.16 -9.06
C VAL A 209 -6.05 -16.88 -10.40
N ALA A 210 -6.22 -18.21 -10.38
CA ALA A 210 -6.43 -19.02 -11.57
C ALA A 210 -7.89 -19.09 -12.06
N ASP A 211 -8.85 -18.52 -11.31
CA ASP A 211 -10.26 -18.56 -11.70
C ASP A 211 -10.51 -17.60 -12.88
N SER A 212 -11.13 -18.09 -13.95
CA SER A 212 -11.55 -17.26 -15.08
C SER A 212 -12.79 -16.42 -14.73
N LEU A 213 -12.99 -15.29 -15.41
CA LEU A 213 -14.14 -14.42 -15.21
C LEU A 213 -15.47 -15.20 -15.32
N GLU A 214 -15.62 -16.04 -16.34
CA GLU A 214 -16.83 -16.85 -16.54
C GLU A 214 -17.09 -17.80 -15.37
N LEU A 215 -16.03 -18.42 -14.84
CA LEU A 215 -16.13 -19.33 -13.70
C LEU A 215 -16.52 -18.56 -12.43
N LEU A 216 -15.99 -17.36 -12.22
CA LEU A 216 -16.40 -16.50 -11.11
C LEU A 216 -17.84 -16.00 -11.27
N GLU A 217 -18.28 -15.61 -12.47
CA GLU A 217 -19.66 -15.19 -12.73
C GLU A 217 -20.65 -16.33 -12.49
N ARG A 218 -20.29 -17.57 -12.85
CA ARG A 218 -21.08 -18.76 -12.46
C ARG A 218 -21.16 -18.94 -10.95
N LYS A 219 -20.07 -18.66 -10.22
CA LYS A 219 -20.03 -18.67 -8.74
C LYS A 219 -20.79 -17.52 -8.10
N ALA A 220 -21.08 -16.43 -8.83
CA ALA A 220 -21.69 -15.21 -8.28
C ALA A 220 -23.01 -15.50 -7.54
N ARG A 221 -23.85 -16.41 -8.05
CA ARG A 221 -25.13 -16.78 -7.41
C ARG A 221 -24.94 -17.32 -5.98
N LEU A 222 -23.86 -18.04 -5.76
CA LEU A 222 -23.50 -18.68 -4.49
C LEU A 222 -22.66 -17.77 -3.58
N LEU A 223 -22.24 -16.59 -4.07
CA LEU A 223 -21.41 -15.67 -3.32
C LEU A 223 -22.12 -15.22 -2.03
N LYS A 224 -21.41 -15.34 -0.91
CA LYS A 224 -21.82 -14.86 0.40
C LYS A 224 -20.62 -14.24 1.12
N TRP A 225 -20.88 -13.16 1.86
CA TRP A 225 -19.93 -12.64 2.83
C TRP A 225 -19.69 -13.68 3.92
N ASN A 226 -18.43 -14.00 4.13
CA ASN A 226 -17.98 -14.90 5.18
C ASN A 226 -16.62 -14.41 5.63
N VAL A 227 -16.63 -13.32 6.39
CA VAL A 227 -15.42 -12.64 6.86
C VAL A 227 -14.77 -13.50 7.92
N GLU A 228 -13.55 -13.97 7.63
CA GLU A 228 -12.74 -14.67 8.62
C GLU A 228 -12.21 -13.68 9.66
N THR A 229 -12.83 -13.71 10.83
CA THR A 229 -12.55 -12.85 11.97
C THR A 229 -11.42 -13.42 12.84
N ILE A 230 -11.36 -14.73 13.02
CA ILE A 230 -10.48 -15.39 13.98
C ILE A 230 -9.21 -15.90 13.30
N GLY A 231 -8.06 -15.67 13.97
CA GLY A 231 -6.74 -16.17 13.57
C GLY A 231 -6.35 -17.47 14.28
N PHE A 232 -5.26 -17.40 15.06
CA PHE A 232 -4.61 -18.56 15.67
C PHE A 232 -5.32 -19.10 16.93
N SER A 233 -6.00 -18.22 17.67
CA SER A 233 -6.66 -18.55 18.94
C SER A 233 -8.15 -18.20 18.86
N PRO A 234 -9.06 -19.08 19.32
CA PRO A 234 -10.50 -18.79 19.39
C PRO A 234 -10.85 -17.56 20.23
N ASN A 235 -10.03 -17.23 21.24
CA ASN A 235 -10.19 -16.05 22.10
C ASN A 235 -9.24 -14.90 21.69
N GLY A 236 -8.51 -15.08 20.58
CA GLY A 236 -7.55 -14.12 20.06
C GLY A 236 -8.22 -12.96 19.33
N PHE A 237 -7.41 -12.04 18.81
CA PHE A 237 -7.88 -10.85 18.10
C PHE A 237 -8.80 -11.23 16.92
N ASP A 238 -10.05 -10.77 16.96
CA ASP A 238 -11.15 -11.22 16.09
C ASP A 238 -11.39 -10.31 14.87
N ALA A 239 -10.44 -9.44 14.55
CA ALA A 239 -10.45 -8.66 13.31
C ALA A 239 -9.29 -9.05 12.37
N TYR A 240 -9.01 -10.34 12.25
CA TYR A 240 -7.85 -10.85 11.50
C TYR A 240 -7.87 -10.49 10.00
N PHE A 241 -9.06 -10.32 9.41
CA PHE A 241 -9.20 -9.84 8.03
C PHE A 241 -8.53 -8.48 7.78
N LEU A 242 -8.36 -7.64 8.81
CA LEU A 242 -7.69 -6.34 8.69
C LEU A 242 -6.22 -6.49 8.28
N PHE A 243 -5.51 -7.54 8.72
CA PHE A 243 -4.13 -7.80 8.28
C PHE A 243 -4.04 -8.03 6.77
N LYS A 244 -5.06 -8.67 6.18
CA LYS A 244 -5.14 -8.93 4.74
C LYS A 244 -5.38 -7.64 3.96
N ILE A 245 -6.19 -6.74 4.51
CA ILE A 245 -6.39 -5.39 3.98
C ILE A 245 -5.08 -4.58 4.07
N LEU A 246 -4.37 -4.64 5.20
CA LEU A 246 -3.10 -3.93 5.40
C LEU A 246 -2.03 -4.34 4.39
N LEU A 247 -1.95 -5.63 4.05
CA LEU A 247 -1.03 -6.13 3.03
C LEU A 247 -1.30 -5.48 1.66
N ILE A 248 -2.58 -5.32 1.29
CA ILE A 248 -2.96 -4.67 0.03
C ILE A 248 -2.72 -3.16 0.08
N SER A 249 -3.03 -2.52 1.20
CA SER A 249 -2.71 -1.11 1.42
C SER A 249 -1.21 -0.84 1.32
N PHE A 250 -0.38 -1.69 1.92
CA PHE A 250 1.08 -1.64 1.81
C PHE A 250 1.53 -1.71 0.35
N ALA A 251 1.07 -2.72 -0.39
CA ALA A 251 1.42 -2.88 -1.81
C ALA A 251 1.01 -1.67 -2.64
N GLY A 252 -0.21 -1.16 -2.44
CA GLY A 252 -0.72 0.01 -3.15
C GLY A 252 0.09 1.28 -2.87
N MET A 253 0.40 1.56 -1.60
CA MET A 253 1.17 2.74 -1.24
C MET A 253 2.62 2.67 -1.69
N MET A 254 3.26 1.50 -1.56
CA MET A 254 4.63 1.32 -2.05
C MET A 254 4.70 1.36 -3.58
N PHE A 255 3.65 0.90 -4.27
CA PHE A 255 3.53 1.06 -5.72
C PHE A 255 3.45 2.54 -6.12
N ILE A 256 2.57 3.32 -5.48
CA ILE A 256 2.46 4.78 -5.68
C ILE A 256 3.79 5.47 -5.36
N GLN A 257 4.45 5.06 -4.28
CA GLN A 257 5.77 5.58 -3.91
C GLN A 257 6.82 5.27 -4.99
N GLY A 258 6.78 4.08 -5.59
CA GLY A 258 7.64 3.71 -6.72
C GLY A 258 7.45 4.62 -7.94
N LEU A 259 6.19 4.92 -8.31
CA LEU A 259 5.87 5.88 -9.39
C LEU A 259 6.36 7.30 -9.04
N THR A 260 6.12 7.71 -7.80
CA THR A 260 6.50 9.04 -7.29
C THR A 260 8.01 9.23 -7.32
N PHE A 261 8.75 8.22 -6.86
CA PHE A 261 10.21 8.21 -6.89
C PHE A 261 10.75 8.22 -8.32
N PHE A 262 10.11 7.50 -9.25
CA PHE A 262 10.45 7.58 -10.67
C PHE A 262 10.31 9.01 -11.21
N TRP A 263 9.15 9.65 -11.00
CA TRP A 263 8.90 11.00 -11.51
C TRP A 263 9.81 12.05 -10.85
N ARG A 264 10.07 11.94 -9.55
CA ARG A 264 11.05 12.80 -8.87
C ARG A 264 12.43 12.65 -9.51
N SER A 265 12.93 11.42 -9.66
CA SER A 265 14.24 11.18 -10.26
C SER A 265 14.31 11.65 -11.71
N MET A 266 13.22 11.52 -12.48
CA MET A 266 13.13 12.05 -13.84
C MET A 266 13.20 13.59 -13.88
N LEU A 267 12.45 14.27 -13.01
CA LEU A 267 12.48 15.73 -12.90
C LEU A 267 13.87 16.24 -12.49
N GLU A 268 14.48 15.58 -11.51
CA GLU A 268 15.81 15.93 -11.02
C GLU A 268 16.93 15.64 -12.04
N PHE A 269 16.72 14.65 -12.91
CA PHE A 269 17.59 14.40 -14.05
C PHE A 269 17.47 15.50 -15.12
N ILE A 270 16.25 15.96 -15.42
CA ILE A 270 15.96 16.97 -16.45
C ILE A 270 16.38 18.38 -16.00
N GLU A 271 16.07 18.78 -14.76
CA GLU A 271 16.38 20.11 -14.22
C GLU A 271 17.83 20.22 -13.71
N GLY A 272 18.50 19.10 -13.43
CA GLY A 272 19.91 19.06 -13.00
C GLY A 272 20.10 19.18 -11.49
N GLU A 273 21.34 19.38 -11.06
CA GLU A 273 21.74 19.31 -9.64
C GLU A 273 21.01 20.32 -8.74
N ALA A 274 20.68 21.51 -9.26
CA ALA A 274 19.96 22.55 -8.52
C ALA A 274 18.53 22.14 -8.10
N SER A 275 18.00 21.06 -8.67
CA SER A 275 16.67 20.54 -8.33
C SER A 275 16.70 19.36 -7.35
N ALA A 276 17.89 18.89 -6.95
CA ALA A 276 18.02 17.81 -5.98
C ALA A 276 17.34 18.18 -4.65
N GLY A 277 16.42 17.33 -4.17
CA GLY A 277 15.72 17.56 -2.90
C GLY A 277 14.69 18.68 -2.95
N LYS A 278 14.37 19.22 -4.13
CA LYS A 278 13.39 20.29 -4.28
C LYS A 278 12.02 19.84 -3.76
N TYR A 279 11.39 20.70 -2.96
CA TYR A 279 10.09 20.49 -2.31
C TYR A 279 9.99 19.28 -1.39
N GLN A 280 11.10 18.63 -1.04
CA GLN A 280 11.07 17.49 -0.13
C GLN A 280 10.73 17.97 1.28
N GLN A 281 9.71 17.37 1.87
CA GLN A 281 9.30 17.62 3.25
C GLN A 281 9.88 16.51 4.11
N LEU A 282 11.02 16.80 4.73
CA LEU A 282 11.66 15.93 5.70
C LEU A 282 11.25 16.34 7.11
N ASP A 283 11.13 15.36 7.98
CA ASP A 283 10.89 15.57 9.41
C ASP A 283 12.26 15.83 10.06
N GLU A 284 12.38 16.95 10.78
CA GLU A 284 13.61 17.31 11.50
C GLU A 284 13.80 16.32 12.66
N SER A 285 14.92 15.59 12.67
CA SER A 285 15.29 14.78 13.82
C SER A 285 16.10 15.65 14.79
N ASN A 286 15.48 16.09 15.88
CA ASN A 286 16.19 16.77 16.98
C ASN A 286 17.18 15.86 17.76
N ASP A 287 17.61 14.74 17.16
CA ASP A 287 18.54 13.78 17.73
C ASP A 287 19.87 13.90 16.98
N GLU A 288 20.77 14.74 17.51
CA GLU A 288 22.11 14.96 16.97
C GLU A 288 22.84 13.63 16.70
N THR A 289 22.57 12.59 17.49
CA THR A 289 23.15 11.25 17.32
C THR A 289 22.66 10.56 16.06
N ALA A 290 21.36 10.67 15.76
CA ALA A 290 20.76 10.11 14.57
C ALA A 290 21.20 10.90 13.32
N GLU A 291 21.35 12.22 13.43
CA GLU A 291 21.88 13.06 12.36
C GLU A 291 23.35 12.76 12.05
N ILE A 292 24.19 12.59 13.08
CA ILE A 292 25.59 12.21 12.92
C ILE A 292 25.70 10.81 12.29
N ALA A 293 24.86 9.86 12.69
CA ALA A 293 24.80 8.53 12.08
C ALA A 293 24.32 8.58 10.62
N ALA A 294 23.31 9.39 10.32
CA ALA A 294 22.80 9.58 8.96
C ALA A 294 23.78 10.33 8.05
N ALA A 295 24.61 11.23 8.60
CA ALA A 295 25.66 11.94 7.86
C ALA A 295 26.93 11.10 7.66
N ALA A 296 27.14 10.06 8.48
CA ALA A 296 28.26 9.13 8.37
C ALA A 296 28.02 7.99 7.35
N HIS A 297 26.78 7.85 6.85
CA HIS A 297 26.37 6.89 5.82
C HIS A 297 26.09 7.59 4.49
#